data_AF-A0A1H1AKK6-F1
#
_entry.id   AF-A0A1H1AKK6-F1
#
_cell.length_a   1.000
_cell.length_b   1.000
_cell.length_c   1.000
_cell.angle_alpha   90.00
_cell.angle_beta   90.00
_cell.angle_gamma   90.00
#
_symmetry.space_group_name_H-M   'P 1'
#
loop_
_entity.id
_entity.type
_entity.pdbx_description
1 polymer ?
#
loop_
_entity_poly.entity_id
_entity_poly.type
_entity_poly.pdbx_seq_one_letter_code
_entity_poly.pdbx_strand_id
1 'polypeptide(L)'
;MAVFLLITGAVGLYGSFSLVLDEFAKYADPKKVLSCDVNPFISCSDVMASWQGHLFGFPNPLLGVMGFVAPIAVGVMLLAGFRNGSRWFWIAFNAGVFLAWVFVTWLFTQTVWFIGALCPWCMLVWSMTIPMFWVFTIWNAAQGRFGAGTQRLGRVLLPFCWAFALANYLVIIVTILIKFPTILTSF
;
A
#
# COMPACT_ATOMS: atom_id res chain seq x y z
N MET A 1 5.78 -10.83 13.08
CA MET A 1 5.00 -9.59 13.03
C MET A 1 5.86 -8.34 13.07
N ALA A 2 6.72 -8.16 14.07
CA ALA A 2 7.57 -6.96 14.18
C ALA A 2 8.39 -6.68 12.91
N VAL A 3 9.21 -7.66 12.48
CA VAL A 3 10.02 -7.57 11.25
C VAL A 3 9.15 -7.33 10.01
N PHE A 4 7.97 -7.94 9.96
CA PHE A 4 7.05 -7.78 8.84
C PHE A 4 6.53 -6.33 8.72
N LEU A 5 6.11 -5.71 9.82
CA LEU A 5 5.69 -4.30 9.83
C LEU A 5 6.85 -3.34 9.53
N LEU A 6 8.07 -3.67 9.98
CA LEU A 6 9.26 -2.89 9.66
C LEU A 6 9.57 -2.92 8.17
N ILE A 7 9.58 -4.10 7.54
CA ILE A 7 9.89 -4.24 6.12
C ILE A 7 8.81 -3.57 5.27
N THR A 8 7.54 -3.92 5.49
CA THR A 8 6.43 -3.35 4.72
C THR A 8 6.30 -1.84 4.94
N GLY A 9 6.53 -1.36 6.16
CA GLY A 9 6.59 0.07 6.49
C GLY A 9 7.75 0.79 5.80
N ALA A 10 8.97 0.25 5.88
CA ALA A 10 10.16 0.87 5.29
C ALA A 10 10.10 0.91 3.75
N VAL A 11 9.64 -0.17 3.11
CA VAL A 11 9.51 -0.23 1.65
C VAL A 11 8.37 0.69 1.18
N GLY A 12 7.24 0.72 1.88
CA GLY A 12 6.15 1.65 1.59
C GLY A 12 6.56 3.12 1.77
N LEU A 13 7.32 3.42 2.82
CA LEU A 13 7.90 4.74 3.06
C LEU A 13 8.86 5.13 1.94
N TYR A 14 9.74 4.22 1.51
CA TYR A 14 10.66 4.46 0.40
C TYR A 14 9.91 4.79 -0.88
N GLY A 15 8.91 3.98 -1.28
CA GLY A 15 8.11 4.26 -2.47
C GLY A 15 7.34 5.59 -2.39
N SER A 16 6.79 5.92 -1.21
CA SER A 16 6.08 7.19 -1.00
C SER A 16 7.04 8.38 -1.04
N PHE A 17 8.23 8.24 -0.49
CA PHE A 17 9.25 9.29 -0.49
C PHE A 17 9.78 9.56 -1.90
N SER A 18 10.05 8.51 -2.68
CA SER A 18 10.45 8.65 -4.07
C SER A 18 9.39 9.38 -4.90
N LEU A 19 8.10 9.07 -4.70
CA LEU A 19 7.00 9.79 -5.34
C LEU A 19 7.00 11.29 -5.00
N VAL A 20 7.26 11.65 -3.74
CA VAL A 20 7.36 13.07 -3.33
C VAL A 20 8.54 13.75 -4.02
N LEU A 21 9.69 13.07 -4.13
CA LEU A 21 10.85 13.63 -4.82
C LEU A 21 10.58 13.84 -6.32
N ASP A 22 9.93 12.88 -6.96
CA ASP A 22 9.53 12.98 -8.36
C ASP A 22 8.52 14.13 -8.57
N GLU A 23 7.62 14.36 -7.61
CA GLU A 23 6.65 15.46 -7.65
C GLU A 23 7.37 16.82 -7.59
N PHE A 24 8.30 16.97 -6.65
CA PHE A 24 9.11 18.20 -6.55
C PHE A 24 9.97 18.42 -7.78
N ALA A 25 10.49 17.35 -8.38
CA ALA A 25 11.25 17.43 -9.62
C ALA A 25 10.40 17.96 -10.79
N LYS A 26 9.13 17.54 -10.88
CA LYS A 26 8.16 18.04 -11.86
C LYS A 26 7.74 19.49 -11.60
N TYR A 27 7.61 19.90 -10.35
CA TYR A 27 7.35 21.30 -10.03
C TYR A 27 8.51 22.22 -10.40
N ALA A 28 9.75 21.75 -10.26
CA ALA A 28 10.94 22.50 -10.64
C ALA A 28 11.12 22.57 -12.17
N ASP A 29 10.86 21.47 -12.88
CA ASP A 29 10.90 21.40 -14.33
C ASP A 29 9.76 20.51 -14.86
N PRO A 30 8.65 21.11 -15.35
CA PRO A 30 7.50 20.37 -15.87
C PRO A 30 7.83 19.44 -17.04
N LYS A 31 8.91 19.71 -17.79
CA LYS A 31 9.35 18.91 -18.94
C LYS A 31 10.30 17.79 -18.57
N LYS A 32 10.68 17.67 -17.29
CA LYS A 32 11.56 16.60 -16.83
C LYS A 32 10.90 15.24 -17.04
N VAL A 33 11.61 14.35 -17.73
CA VAL A 33 11.23 12.95 -17.89
C VAL A 33 11.63 12.22 -16.61
N LEU A 34 10.68 11.54 -15.95
CA LEU A 34 10.98 10.79 -14.73
C LEU A 34 11.61 9.45 -15.10
N SER A 35 12.52 8.96 -14.26
CA SER A 35 13.18 7.66 -14.49
C SER A 35 12.21 6.47 -14.48
N CYS A 36 11.00 6.66 -13.95
CA CYS A 36 9.94 5.66 -13.94
C CYS A 36 8.94 5.79 -15.11
N ASP A 37 9.12 6.78 -15.99
CA ASP A 37 8.36 6.90 -17.24
C ASP A 37 9.06 6.05 -18.31
N VAL A 38 8.64 4.79 -18.45
CA VAL A 38 9.29 3.81 -19.34
C VAL A 38 8.56 3.71 -20.67
N ASN A 39 7.22 3.74 -20.64
CA ASN A 39 6.37 3.65 -21.82
C ASN A 39 5.01 4.33 -21.54
N PRO A 40 4.14 4.54 -22.54
CA PRO A 40 2.85 5.20 -22.33
C PRO A 40 1.92 4.53 -21.31
N PHE A 41 2.10 3.22 -21.06
CA PHE A 41 1.35 2.48 -20.05
C PHE A 41 2.02 2.49 -18.67
N ILE A 42 3.31 2.88 -18.60
CA ILE A 42 4.12 2.95 -17.38
C ILE A 42 4.68 4.37 -17.26
N SER A 43 3.85 5.25 -16.70
CA SER A 43 4.11 6.67 -16.56
C SER A 43 3.70 7.13 -15.16
N CYS A 44 4.69 7.52 -14.37
CA CYS A 44 4.47 8.17 -13.08
C CYS A 44 3.90 9.57 -13.29
N SER A 45 4.39 10.26 -14.32
CA SER A 45 4.01 11.63 -14.66
C SER A 45 2.50 11.80 -14.85
N ASP A 46 1.88 10.91 -15.62
CA ASP A 46 0.45 11.01 -15.94
C ASP A 46 -0.43 10.74 -14.71
N VAL A 47 0.02 9.83 -13.83
CA VAL A 47 -0.67 9.52 -12.59
C VAL A 47 -0.58 10.69 -11.61
N MET A 48 0.59 11.33 -11.51
CA MET A 48 0.83 12.44 -10.58
C MET A 48 0.14 13.73 -11.03
N ALA A 49 0.13 14.04 -12.32
CA ALA A 49 -0.56 15.21 -12.86
C ALA A 49 -2.09 15.14 -12.76
N SER A 50 -2.63 13.96 -12.44
CA SER A 50 -4.08 13.76 -12.31
C SER A 50 -4.64 14.39 -11.03
N TRP A 51 -5.89 14.84 -11.07
CA TRP A 51 -6.56 15.36 -9.87
C TRP A 51 -6.71 14.28 -8.79
N GLN A 52 -6.76 13.00 -9.18
CA GLN A 52 -6.78 11.87 -8.26
C GLN A 52 -5.47 11.77 -7.48
N GLY A 53 -4.33 12.19 -8.05
CA GLY A 53 -3.03 12.33 -7.40
C GLY A 53 -3.00 13.41 -6.31
N HIS A 54 -3.96 14.34 -6.34
CA HIS A 54 -4.11 15.45 -5.40
C HIS A 54 -5.51 15.50 -4.76
N LEU A 55 -6.06 14.34 -4.37
CA LEU A 55 -7.45 14.23 -3.92
C LEU A 55 -7.84 15.22 -2.81
N PHE A 56 -6.91 15.48 -1.89
CA PHE A 56 -7.11 16.38 -0.75
C PHE A 56 -6.54 17.78 -0.96
N GLY A 57 -6.22 18.16 -2.21
CA GLY A 57 -5.62 19.45 -2.56
C GLY A 57 -4.09 19.50 -2.36
N PHE A 58 -3.47 18.38 -2.01
CA PHE A 58 -2.02 18.22 -1.91
C PHE A 58 -1.60 16.85 -2.45
N PRO A 59 -0.31 16.63 -2.79
CA PRO A 59 0.16 15.36 -3.33
C PRO A 59 -0.13 14.19 -2.37
N ASN A 60 -0.91 13.21 -2.82
CA ASN A 60 -1.22 12.00 -2.06
C ASN A 60 0.01 11.25 -1.51
N PRO A 61 1.19 11.23 -2.18
CA PRO A 61 2.39 10.60 -1.63
C PRO A 61 2.78 11.11 -0.23
N LEU A 62 2.42 12.35 0.15
CA LEU A 62 2.63 12.87 1.49
C LEU A 62 1.85 12.08 2.56
N LEU A 63 0.64 11.59 2.25
CA LEU A 63 -0.10 10.69 3.13
C LEU A 63 0.67 9.39 3.37
N GLY A 64 1.33 8.87 2.33
CA GLY A 64 2.18 7.69 2.43
C GLY A 64 3.37 7.93 3.35
N VAL A 65 4.11 9.03 3.14
CA VAL A 65 5.27 9.38 3.97
C VAL A 65 4.88 9.52 5.45
N MET A 66 3.76 10.16 5.76
CA MET A 66 3.27 10.26 7.14
C MET A 66 2.74 8.92 7.68
N GLY A 67 1.99 8.17 6.87
CA GLY A 67 1.31 6.94 7.27
C GLY A 67 2.25 5.77 7.52
N PHE A 68 3.28 5.58 6.67
CA PHE A 68 4.21 4.45 6.79
C PHE A 68 5.19 4.55 7.96
N VAL A 69 5.32 5.72 8.59
CA VAL A 69 6.06 5.84 9.86
C VAL A 69 5.38 5.04 10.98
N ALA A 70 4.05 4.96 10.99
CA ALA A 70 3.31 4.23 12.01
C ALA A 70 3.64 2.72 12.07
N PRO A 71 3.58 1.92 10.98
CA PRO A 71 3.97 0.51 11.01
C PRO A 71 5.44 0.32 11.39
N ILE A 72 6.34 1.24 11.01
CA ILE A 72 7.74 1.19 11.45
C ILE A 72 7.82 1.34 12.98
N ALA A 73 7.19 2.38 13.53
CA ALA A 73 7.16 2.62 14.98
C ALA A 73 6.56 1.43 15.74
N VAL A 74 5.42 0.90 15.30
CA VAL A 74 4.78 -0.29 15.90
C VAL A 74 5.69 -1.53 15.79
N GLY A 75 6.41 -1.68 14.68
CA GLY A 75 7.40 -2.73 14.49
C GLY A 75 8.54 -2.66 15.51
N VAL A 76 9.11 -1.46 15.72
CA VAL A 76 10.15 -1.22 16.75
C VAL A 76 9.60 -1.49 18.15
N MET A 77 8.41 -1.00 18.47
CA MET A 77 7.75 -1.25 19.76
C MET A 77 7.60 -2.76 20.04
N LEU A 78 7.20 -3.54 19.04
CA LEU A 78 7.09 -4.99 19.16
C LEU A 78 8.44 -5.68 19.39
N LEU A 79 9.53 -5.19 18.79
CA LEU A 79 10.90 -5.68 19.05
C LEU A 79 11.36 -5.34 20.48
N ALA A 80 10.99 -4.16 20.98
CA ALA A 80 11.24 -3.74 22.37
C ALA A 80 10.40 -4.50 23.42
N GLY A 81 9.58 -5.49 23.00
CA GLY A 81 8.79 -6.31 23.89
C GLY A 81 7.39 -5.78 24.19
N PHE A 82 6.95 -4.69 23.56
CA PHE A 82 5.60 -4.15 23.70
C PHE A 82 4.55 -5.05 23.01
N ARG A 83 4.21 -6.15 23.67
CA ARG A 83 3.22 -7.13 23.17
C ARG A 83 1.84 -6.92 23.78
N ASN A 84 1.78 -6.33 24.98
CA ASN A 84 0.56 -6.16 25.79
C ASN A 84 -0.04 -4.75 25.67
N GLY A 85 -0.06 -4.18 24.47
CA GLY A 85 -0.76 -2.92 24.21
C GLY A 85 -2.27 -3.04 24.43
N SER A 86 -2.93 -1.93 24.77
CA SER A 86 -4.39 -1.90 24.97
C SER A 86 -5.14 -2.35 23.72
N ARG A 87 -6.31 -2.98 23.91
CA ARG A 87 -7.14 -3.47 22.80
C ARG A 87 -7.48 -2.37 21.79
N TRP A 88 -7.78 -1.15 22.28
CA TRP A 88 -8.13 -0.02 21.44
C TRP A 88 -6.98 0.43 20.53
N PHE A 89 -5.74 0.44 21.02
CA PHE A 89 -4.57 0.79 20.21
C PHE A 89 -4.46 -0.12 18.98
N TRP A 90 -4.60 -1.43 19.17
CA TRP A 90 -4.51 -2.39 18.08
C TRP A 90 -5.66 -2.27 17.08
N ILE A 91 -6.87 -1.95 17.56
CA ILE A 91 -8.04 -1.70 16.71
C ILE A 91 -7.83 -0.42 15.90
N ALA A 92 -7.40 0.68 16.53
CA ALA A 92 -7.15 1.94 15.86
C ALA A 92 -6.06 1.82 14.79
N PHE A 93 -4.96 1.13 15.11
CA PHE A 93 -3.91 0.88 14.13
C PHE A 93 -4.39 -0.02 12.99
N ASN A 94 -5.20 -1.06 13.27
CA ASN A 94 -5.82 -1.87 12.21
C ASN A 94 -6.77 -1.06 11.32
N ALA A 95 -7.53 -0.13 11.91
CA ALA A 95 -8.41 0.76 11.17
C ALA A 95 -7.61 1.67 10.23
N GLY A 96 -6.47 2.20 10.69
CA GLY A 96 -5.54 2.96 9.85
C GLY A 96 -5.01 2.13 8.67
N VAL A 97 -4.55 0.90 8.91
CA VAL A 97 -4.08 -0.01 7.85
C VAL A 97 -5.20 -0.38 6.88
N PHE A 98 -6.42 -0.58 7.38
CA PHE A 98 -7.61 -0.84 6.54
C PHE A 98 -7.93 0.36 5.64
N LEU A 99 -7.95 1.57 6.20
CA LEU A 99 -8.17 2.80 5.42
C LEU A 99 -7.09 2.99 4.35
N ALA A 100 -5.83 2.69 4.67
CA ALA A 100 -4.74 2.72 3.70
C ALA A 100 -4.99 1.71 2.56
N TRP A 101 -5.40 0.48 2.87
CA TRP A 101 -5.73 -0.53 1.85
C TRP A 101 -6.90 -0.12 0.97
N VAL A 102 -7.97 0.44 1.55
CA VAL A 102 -9.13 0.96 0.80
C VAL A 102 -8.69 2.10 -0.12
N PHE A 103 -7.92 3.06 0.40
CA PHE A 103 -7.46 4.21 -0.37
C PHE A 103 -6.58 3.81 -1.54
N VAL A 104 -5.65 2.90 -1.30
CA VAL A 104 -4.78 2.33 -2.34
C VAL A 104 -5.56 1.55 -3.39
N THR A 105 -6.56 0.77 -2.97
CA THR A 105 -7.42 0.03 -3.89
C THR A 105 -8.24 1.00 -4.75
N TRP A 106 -8.74 2.09 -4.17
CA TRP A 106 -9.42 3.13 -4.91
C TRP A 106 -8.48 3.80 -5.92
N LEU A 107 -7.27 4.22 -5.51
CA LEU A 107 -6.29 4.79 -6.44
C LEU A 107 -5.94 3.83 -7.58
N PHE A 108 -5.76 2.54 -7.30
CA PHE A 108 -5.56 1.52 -8.33
C PHE A 108 -6.71 1.48 -9.34
N THR A 109 -7.96 1.56 -8.88
CA THR A 109 -9.10 1.65 -9.81
C THR A 109 -9.08 2.93 -10.64
N GLN A 110 -8.65 4.06 -10.06
CA GLN A 110 -8.48 5.31 -10.82
C GLN A 110 -7.40 5.19 -11.90
N THR A 111 -6.23 4.61 -11.57
CA THR A 111 -5.13 4.47 -12.53
C THR A 111 -5.50 3.55 -13.69
N VAL A 112 -6.16 2.42 -13.41
CA VAL A 112 -6.48 1.41 -14.43
C VAL A 112 -7.65 1.81 -15.32
N TRP A 113 -8.70 2.41 -14.75
CA TRP A 113 -9.95 2.63 -15.50
C TRP A 113 -10.11 4.04 -16.05
N PHE A 114 -9.44 5.04 -15.48
CA PHE A 114 -9.62 6.45 -15.84
C PHE A 114 -8.35 7.09 -16.40
N ILE A 115 -7.19 6.83 -15.80
CA ILE A 115 -5.92 7.43 -16.25
C ILE A 115 -5.32 6.63 -17.41
N GLY A 116 -5.36 5.29 -17.33
CA GLY A 116 -4.78 4.43 -18.37
C GLY A 116 -3.25 4.34 -18.30
N ALA A 117 -2.65 4.63 -17.14
CA ALA A 117 -1.22 4.51 -16.90
C ALA A 117 -0.95 3.89 -15.53
N LEU A 118 0.17 3.19 -15.41
CA LEU A 118 0.62 2.51 -14.19
C LEU A 118 1.92 3.14 -13.68
N CYS A 119 2.00 3.40 -12.39
CA CYS A 119 3.19 3.96 -11.76
C CYS A 119 3.94 2.87 -10.97
N PRO A 120 5.22 2.59 -11.28
CA PRO A 120 6.02 1.60 -10.55
C PRO A 120 6.15 1.89 -9.05
N TRP A 121 6.25 3.17 -8.66
CA TRP A 121 6.30 3.55 -7.25
C TRP A 121 4.97 3.29 -6.54
N CYS A 122 3.84 3.60 -7.17
CA CYS A 122 2.54 3.24 -6.63
C CYS A 122 2.42 1.72 -6.48
N MET A 123 2.94 0.95 -7.45
CA MET A 123 3.01 -0.51 -7.34
C MET A 123 3.78 -0.99 -6.12
N LEU A 124 4.94 -0.39 -5.88
CA LEU A 124 5.73 -0.70 -4.70
C LEU A 124 4.94 -0.42 -3.42
N VAL A 125 4.28 0.75 -3.33
CA VAL A 125 3.46 1.13 -2.18
C VAL A 125 2.33 0.13 -1.94
N TRP A 126 1.51 -0.18 -2.95
CA TRP A 126 0.39 -1.09 -2.77
C TRP A 126 0.80 -2.53 -2.53
N SER A 127 1.95 -2.96 -3.07
CA SER A 127 2.56 -4.27 -2.79
C SER A 127 3.01 -4.42 -1.33
N MET A 128 3.12 -3.33 -0.57
CA MET A 128 3.40 -3.41 0.87
C MET A 128 2.11 -3.26 1.69
N THR A 129 1.20 -2.37 1.27
CA THR A 129 -0.06 -2.12 1.99
C THR A 129 -0.99 -3.34 2.00
N ILE A 130 -1.12 -4.06 0.87
CA ILE A 130 -2.01 -5.22 0.76
C ILE A 130 -1.66 -6.34 1.74
N PRO A 131 -0.43 -6.87 1.77
CA PRO A 131 -0.07 -7.92 2.72
C PRO A 131 -0.11 -7.37 4.15
N MET A 132 0.27 -6.10 4.35
CA MET A 132 0.17 -5.45 5.66
C MET A 132 -1.26 -5.55 6.18
N PHE A 133 -2.27 -5.20 5.39
CA PHE A 133 -3.68 -5.30 5.79
C PHE A 133 -4.12 -6.74 6.09
N TRP A 134 -3.95 -7.67 5.15
CA TRP A 134 -4.46 -9.04 5.30
C TRP A 134 -3.79 -9.78 6.45
N VAL A 135 -2.46 -9.76 6.51
CA VAL A 135 -1.69 -10.48 7.52
C VAL A 135 -1.89 -9.85 8.90
N PHE A 136 -1.89 -8.51 8.99
CA PHE A 136 -2.07 -7.83 10.27
C PHE A 136 -3.48 -7.99 10.84
N THR A 137 -4.51 -7.91 9.98
CA THR A 137 -5.91 -8.09 10.40
C THR A 137 -6.17 -9.51 10.90
N ILE A 138 -5.68 -10.52 10.19
CA ILE A 138 -5.83 -11.93 10.60
C ILE A 138 -5.04 -12.19 11.89
N TRP A 139 -3.85 -11.62 12.03
CA TRP A 139 -3.07 -11.71 13.27
C TRP A 139 -3.80 -11.03 14.44
N ASN A 140 -4.39 -9.85 14.24
CA ASN A 140 -5.20 -9.19 15.27
C ASN A 140 -6.40 -10.03 15.70
N ALA A 141 -7.08 -10.65 14.75
CA ALA A 141 -8.17 -11.59 15.02
C ALA A 141 -7.67 -12.78 15.84
N ALA A 142 -6.55 -13.42 15.46
CA ALA A 142 -5.98 -14.58 16.15
C ALA A 142 -5.57 -14.27 17.61
N GLN A 143 -5.16 -13.03 17.88
CA GLN A 143 -4.84 -12.52 19.21
C GLN A 143 -6.10 -12.16 20.03
N GLY A 144 -7.31 -12.32 19.48
CA GLY A 144 -8.57 -12.03 20.17
C GLY A 144 -8.87 -10.53 20.33
N ARG A 145 -8.17 -9.66 19.58
CA ARG A 145 -8.29 -8.20 19.71
C ARG A 145 -9.62 -7.67 19.17
N PHE A 146 -10.28 -8.41 18.29
CA PHE A 146 -11.67 -8.14 17.87
C PHE A 146 -12.74 -8.85 18.72
N GLY A 147 -12.33 -9.61 19.74
CA GLY A 147 -13.22 -10.33 20.66
C GLY A 147 -13.13 -11.85 20.51
N ALA A 148 -13.64 -12.58 21.50
CA ALA A 148 -13.50 -14.04 21.61
C ALA A 148 -14.10 -14.80 20.41
N GLY A 149 -15.21 -14.33 19.85
CA GLY A 149 -15.85 -14.97 18.68
C GLY A 149 -14.96 -14.99 17.43
N THR A 150 -14.17 -13.93 17.21
CA THR A 150 -13.25 -13.84 16.07
C THR A 150 -11.93 -14.57 16.29
N GLN A 151 -11.61 -14.91 17.54
CA GLN A 151 -10.31 -15.48 17.91
C GLN A 151 -10.10 -16.88 17.34
N ARG A 152 -11.14 -17.71 17.40
CA ARG A 152 -11.09 -19.08 16.86
C ARG A 152 -10.88 -19.05 15.35
N LEU A 153 -11.63 -18.20 14.65
CA LEU A 153 -11.50 -18.02 13.20
C LEU A 153 -10.11 -17.46 12.84
N GLY A 154 -9.64 -16.43 13.54
CA GLY A 154 -8.33 -15.85 13.29
C GLY A 154 -7.18 -16.85 13.45
N ARG A 155 -7.23 -17.73 14.47
CA ARG A 155 -6.22 -18.79 14.65
C ARG A 155 -6.22 -19.83 13.53
N VAL A 156 -7.40 -20.18 13.02
CA VAL A 156 -7.55 -21.12 11.88
C VAL A 156 -7.05 -20.48 10.58
N LEU A 157 -7.30 -19.18 10.38
CA LEU A 157 -6.90 -18.47 9.17
C LEU A 157 -5.44 -18.02 9.17
N LEU A 158 -4.78 -17.93 10.33
CA LEU A 158 -3.41 -17.42 10.46
C LEU A 158 -2.39 -18.15 9.56
N PRO A 159 -2.38 -19.49 9.45
CA PRO A 159 -1.48 -20.20 8.53
C PRO A 159 -1.74 -19.89 7.05
N PHE A 160 -2.96 -19.50 6.71
CA PHE A 160 -3.41 -19.20 5.35
C PHE A 160 -3.45 -17.68 5.05
N CYS A 161 -2.96 -16.84 5.97
CA CYS A 161 -3.06 -15.39 5.81
C CYS A 161 -2.40 -14.86 4.52
N TRP A 162 -1.33 -15.51 4.06
CA TRP A 162 -0.64 -15.19 2.82
C TRP A 162 -1.51 -15.43 1.57
N ALA A 163 -2.45 -16.39 1.62
CA ALA A 163 -3.33 -16.71 0.51
C ALA A 163 -4.29 -15.55 0.20
N PHE A 164 -4.71 -14.78 1.20
CA PHE A 164 -5.57 -13.60 1.00
C PHE A 164 -4.83 -12.47 0.28
N ALA A 165 -3.58 -12.21 0.68
CA ALA A 165 -2.73 -11.25 -0.02
C ALA A 165 -2.45 -11.70 -1.46
N LEU A 166 -2.14 -12.99 -1.66
CA LEU A 166 -1.93 -13.56 -2.98
C LEU A 166 -3.18 -13.46 -3.85
N ALA A 167 -4.36 -13.79 -3.32
CA ALA A 167 -5.62 -13.67 -4.05
C ALA A 167 -5.88 -12.22 -4.48
N ASN A 168 -5.59 -11.25 -3.60
CA ASN A 168 -5.74 -9.83 -3.94
C ASN A 168 -4.75 -9.40 -5.04
N TYR A 169 -3.51 -9.89 -5.02
CA TYR A 169 -2.58 -9.68 -6.13
C TYR A 169 -3.01 -10.33 -7.43
N LEU A 170 -3.55 -11.55 -7.39
CA LEU A 170 -4.07 -12.21 -8.58
C LEU A 170 -5.18 -11.39 -9.22
N VAL A 171 -6.10 -10.83 -8.43
CA VAL A 171 -7.14 -9.93 -8.92
C VAL A 171 -6.53 -8.70 -9.60
N ILE A 172 -5.54 -8.06 -8.98
CA ILE A 172 -4.85 -6.89 -9.54
C ILE A 172 -4.14 -7.23 -10.86
N ILE A 173 -3.36 -8.32 -10.88
CA ILE A 173 -2.59 -8.76 -12.05
C ILE A 173 -3.52 -9.11 -13.21
N VAL A 174 -4.58 -9.89 -12.96
CA VAL A 174 -5.58 -10.24 -13.98
C VAL A 174 -6.24 -8.98 -14.53
N THR A 175 -6.60 -8.02 -13.66
CA THR A 175 -7.19 -6.75 -14.09
C THR A 175 -6.23 -5.95 -14.97
N ILE A 176 -4.94 -5.88 -14.61
CA ILE A 176 -3.91 -5.21 -15.41
C ILE A 176 -3.75 -5.89 -16.76
N LEU A 177 -3.66 -7.23 -16.82
CA LEU A 177 -3.49 -7.96 -18.08
C LEU A 177 -4.68 -7.79 -19.03
N ILE A 178 -5.91 -7.74 -18.49
CA ILE A 178 -7.12 -7.50 -19.28
C ILE A 178 -7.14 -6.08 -19.85
N LYS A 179 -6.73 -5.08 -19.06
CA LYS A 179 -6.77 -3.67 -19.46
C LYS A 179 -5.57 -3.19 -20.27
N PHE A 180 -4.43 -3.82 -20.07
CA PHE A 180 -3.17 -3.51 -20.74
C PHE A 180 -2.62 -4.76 -21.43
N PRO A 181 -3.31 -5.30 -22.46
CA PRO A 181 -2.96 -6.58 -23.08
C PRO A 181 -1.57 -6.57 -23.73
N THR A 182 -1.09 -5.40 -24.18
CA THR A 182 0.22 -5.22 -24.81
C THR A 182 1.32 -4.87 -23.81
N ILE A 183 1.05 -4.81 -22.51
CA ILE A 183 2.05 -4.36 -21.52
C ILE A 183 3.32 -5.23 -21.53
N LEU A 184 3.17 -6.53 -21.77
CA LEU A 184 4.29 -7.49 -21.82
C LEU A 184 5.08 -7.44 -23.13
N THR A 185 4.47 -6.94 -24.22
CA THR A 185 5.10 -6.83 -25.55
C THR A 185 5.66 -5.43 -25.81
N SER A 186 5.52 -4.51 -24.86
CA SER A 186 5.95 -3.11 -24.96
C SER A 186 7.35 -2.87 -24.36
N PHE A 187 8.09 -3.94 -24.06
CA PHE A 187 9.45 -3.92 -23.52
C PHE A 187 10.45 -4.44 -24.55
#